data_AF-A0A969HID6-F1
#
_entry.id   AF-A0A969HID6-F1
#
_cell.length_a   1.000
_cell.length_b   1.000
_cell.length_c   1.000
_cell.angle_alpha   90.00
_cell.angle_beta   90.00
_cell.angle_gamma   90.00
#
_symmetry.space_group_name_H-M   'P 1'
#
loop_
_entity.id
_entity.type
_entity.pdbx_description
1 polymer ?
#
loop_
_entity_poly.entity_id
_entity_poly.type
_entity_poly.pdbx_seq_one_letter_code
_entity_poly.pdbx_strand_id
1 'polypeptide(L)'
;MIACGYFVTTVLTHSGLGIDRYEMARKASWRLIEALCQEESIRTIRNNNVDSLFSYLNTQPDGIYLLGLSKHVGFIVKHKEETYFIHSRKPRYVGVIKEFADKSPTVLESGIYVIGNLLDNDAIIQNWLTQS
;
A
#
# COMPACT_ATOMS: atom_id res chain seq x y z
N MET A 1 -9.22 -16.06 -8.09
CA MET A 1 -7.90 -15.38 -8.11
C MET A 1 -8.09 -13.97 -7.55
N ILE A 2 -7.37 -13.55 -6.50
CA ILE A 2 -7.44 -12.15 -6.01
C ILE A 2 -6.24 -11.38 -6.57
N ALA A 3 -6.43 -10.46 -7.52
CA ALA A 3 -5.36 -9.58 -7.96
C ALA A 3 -5.06 -8.54 -6.87
N CYS A 4 -3.79 -8.17 -6.70
CA CYS A 4 -3.35 -7.28 -5.62
C CYS A 4 -3.98 -5.88 -5.71
N GLY A 5 -4.10 -5.33 -6.93
CA GLY A 5 -4.86 -4.10 -7.16
C GLY A 5 -6.34 -4.25 -6.78
N TYR A 6 -6.99 -5.36 -7.15
CA TYR A 6 -8.38 -5.62 -6.77
C TYR A 6 -8.57 -5.77 -5.26
N PHE A 7 -7.60 -6.38 -4.56
CA PHE A 7 -7.65 -6.46 -3.10
C PHE A 7 -7.64 -5.07 -2.47
N VAL A 8 -6.64 -4.25 -2.82
CA VAL A 8 -6.50 -2.89 -2.29
C VAL A 8 -7.75 -2.06 -2.59
N THR A 9 -8.20 -2.03 -3.85
CA THR A 9 -9.35 -1.19 -4.22
C THR A 9 -10.65 -1.70 -3.65
N THR A 10 -10.84 -3.02 -3.50
CA THR A 10 -12.05 -3.55 -2.84
C THR A 10 -12.10 -3.15 -1.37
N VAL A 11 -10.98 -3.23 -0.64
CA VAL A 11 -10.91 -2.79 0.76
C VAL A 11 -11.27 -1.31 0.85
N LEU A 12 -10.66 -0.45 0.02
CA LEU A 12 -10.93 0.99 0.05
C LEU A 12 -12.40 1.32 -0.30
N THR A 13 -12.94 0.73 -1.37
CA THR A 13 -14.34 0.93 -1.75
C THR A 13 -15.29 0.48 -0.64
N HIS A 14 -15.06 -0.70 -0.03
CA HIS A 14 -15.92 -1.21 1.04
C HIS A 14 -15.74 -0.46 2.37
N SER A 15 -14.62 0.23 2.56
CA SER A 15 -14.44 1.18 3.67
C SER A 15 -15.19 2.49 3.46
N GLY A 16 -15.77 2.75 2.28
CA GLY A 16 -16.53 3.95 1.97
C GLY A 16 -15.80 4.98 1.11
N LEU A 17 -14.60 4.69 0.59
CA LEU A 17 -13.95 5.58 -0.39
C LEU A 17 -14.67 5.51 -1.74
N GLY A 18 -15.09 6.67 -2.25
CA GLY A 18 -15.67 6.85 -3.57
C GLY A 18 -14.65 6.73 -4.71
N ILE A 19 -14.13 5.53 -4.95
CA ILE A 19 -13.17 5.24 -6.04
C ILE A 19 -13.77 4.27 -7.08
N ASP A 20 -13.37 4.41 -8.35
CA ASP A 20 -13.66 3.38 -9.36
C ASP A 20 -12.78 2.15 -9.12
N ARG A 21 -13.37 1.15 -8.48
CA ARG A 21 -12.71 -0.12 -8.12
C ARG A 21 -12.03 -0.80 -9.31
N TYR A 22 -12.68 -0.82 -10.48
CA TYR A 22 -12.23 -1.60 -11.63
C TYR A 22 -11.12 -0.88 -12.39
N GLU A 23 -11.27 0.44 -12.58
CA GLU A 23 -10.25 1.25 -13.23
C GLU A 23 -8.98 1.26 -12.39
N MET A 24 -9.10 1.52 -11.09
CA MET A 24 -7.97 1.59 -10.16
C MET A 24 -7.24 0.25 -10.05
N ALA A 25 -7.98 -0.87 -10.00
CA ALA A 25 -7.37 -2.20 -9.84
C ALA A 25 -6.50 -2.64 -11.02
N ARG A 26 -6.66 -2.01 -12.20
CA ARG A 26 -5.91 -2.30 -13.42
C ARG A 26 -4.66 -1.44 -13.57
N LYS A 27 -4.49 -0.39 -12.74
CA LYS A 27 -3.31 0.48 -12.78
C LYS A 27 -2.07 -0.27 -12.31
N ALA A 28 -0.90 0.17 -12.77
CA ALA A 28 0.37 -0.25 -12.19
C ALA A 28 0.43 0.17 -10.71
N SER A 29 1.18 -0.57 -9.88
CA SER A 29 1.27 -0.34 -8.43
C SER A 29 1.60 1.12 -8.09
N TRP A 30 2.57 1.71 -8.78
CA TRP A 30 2.97 3.11 -8.59
C TRP A 30 1.87 4.10 -8.98
N ARG A 31 1.17 3.89 -10.11
CA ARG A 31 0.06 4.75 -10.54
C ARG A 31 -1.15 4.69 -9.61
N LEU A 32 -1.36 3.55 -8.96
CA LEU A 32 -2.39 3.42 -7.93
C LEU A 32 -2.05 4.29 -6.71
N ILE A 33 -0.77 4.34 -6.34
CA ILE A 33 -0.29 5.16 -5.22
C ILE A 33 -0.36 6.65 -5.55
N GLU A 34 0.09 7.06 -6.73
CA GLU A 34 -0.04 8.45 -7.20
C GLU A 34 -1.49 8.94 -7.25
N ALA A 35 -2.44 8.04 -7.54
CA ALA A 35 -3.86 8.39 -7.56
C ALA A 35 -4.48 8.52 -6.17
N LEU A 36 -3.90 7.89 -5.14
CA LEU A 36 -4.50 7.74 -3.81
C LEU A 36 -3.74 8.49 -2.70
N CYS A 37 -2.48 8.85 -2.91
CA CYS A 37 -1.66 9.51 -1.90
C CYS A 37 -1.25 10.90 -2.41
N GLN A 38 -1.02 11.84 -1.49
CA GLN A 38 -0.46 13.15 -1.84
C GLN A 38 0.99 12.99 -2.29
N GLU A 39 1.41 13.76 -3.29
CA GLU A 39 2.72 13.65 -3.92
C GLU A 39 3.86 13.77 -2.89
N GLU A 40 3.71 14.66 -1.92
CA GLU A 40 4.66 14.91 -0.85
C GLU A 40 4.85 13.71 0.09
N SER A 41 3.81 12.88 0.22
CA SER A 41 3.88 11.64 1.01
C SER A 41 4.50 10.48 0.24
N ILE A 42 4.70 10.62 -1.07
CA ILE A 42 5.17 9.52 -1.92
C ILE A 42 6.69 9.47 -1.92
N ARG A 43 7.24 8.30 -1.56
CA ARG A 43 8.66 8.01 -1.64
C ARG A 43 8.91 6.83 -2.58
N THR A 44 9.85 7.01 -3.50
CA THR A 44 10.36 5.92 -4.35
C THR A 44 11.78 5.53 -3.91
N ILE A 45 11.98 4.23 -3.69
CA ILE A 45 13.26 3.62 -3.31
C ILE A 45 13.56 2.52 -4.33
N ARG A 46 14.80 2.47 -4.82
CA ARG A 46 15.24 1.56 -5.89
C ARG A 46 16.45 0.73 -5.43
N ASN A 47 16.93 -0.13 -6.32
CA ASN A 47 18.15 -0.93 -6.13
C ASN A 47 18.06 -1.92 -4.97
N ASN A 48 16.90 -2.56 -4.77
CA ASN A 48 16.66 -3.52 -3.69
C ASN A 48 17.00 -3.00 -2.28
N ASN A 49 16.98 -1.67 -2.06
CA ASN A 49 17.41 -1.09 -0.80
C ASN A 49 16.30 -1.13 0.24
N VAL A 50 16.08 -2.32 0.81
CA VAL A 50 15.07 -2.57 1.82
C VAL A 50 15.36 -1.85 3.15
N ASP A 51 16.64 -1.67 3.48
CA ASP A 51 17.04 -0.92 4.68
C ASP A 51 16.60 0.54 4.60
N SER A 52 16.64 1.14 3.40
CA SER A 52 16.11 2.49 3.17
C SER A 52 14.59 2.54 3.30
N LEU A 53 13.87 1.48 2.92
CA LEU A 53 12.42 1.40 3.12
C LEU A 53 12.09 1.42 4.62
N PHE A 54 12.75 0.58 5.42
CA PHE A 54 12.49 0.55 6.86
C PHE A 54 13.01 1.79 7.57
N SER A 55 14.14 2.34 7.15
CA SER A 55 14.63 3.63 7.66
C SER A 55 13.63 4.75 7.40
N TYR A 56 13.01 4.78 6.21
CA TYR A 56 11.93 5.72 5.91
C TYR A 56 10.69 5.46 6.77
N LEU A 57 10.20 4.22 6.83
CA LEU A 57 9.02 3.86 7.62
C LEU A 57 9.17 4.17 9.12
N ASN A 58 10.37 4.04 9.67
CA ASN A 58 10.66 4.35 11.07
C ASN A 58 10.57 5.85 11.39
N THR A 59 10.71 6.73 10.39
CA THR A 59 10.52 8.18 10.58
C THR A 59 9.08 8.61 10.37
N GLN A 60 8.22 7.74 9.84
CA GLN A 60 6.82 8.05 9.58
C GLN A 60 5.94 7.83 10.82
N PRO A 61 4.83 8.59 10.96
CA PRO A 61 3.89 8.38 12.04
C PRO A 61 3.15 7.03 11.92
N ASP A 62 2.37 6.68 12.94
CA ASP A 62 1.42 5.58 12.82
C ASP A 62 0.38 5.90 11.73
N GLY A 63 0.01 4.90 10.94
CA GLY A 63 -0.86 5.14 9.79
C GLY A 63 -1.04 3.95 8.86
N ILE A 64 -1.75 4.22 7.77
CA ILE A 64 -2.00 3.29 6.67
C ILE A 64 -1.31 3.83 5.43
N TYR A 65 -0.39 3.04 4.90
CA TYR A 65 0.37 3.38 3.71
C TYR A 65 0.04 2.38 2.61
N LEU A 66 0.15 2.81 1.35
CA LEU A 66 0.18 1.92 0.21
C LEU A 66 1.63 1.60 -0.14
N LEU A 67 1.97 0.32 -0.26
CA LEU A 67 3.29 -0.13 -0.70
C LEU A 67 3.18 -0.85 -2.04
N GLY A 68 3.75 -0.22 -3.06
CA GLY A 68 3.89 -0.71 -4.42
C GLY A 68 5.27 -1.30 -4.65
N LEU A 69 5.28 -2.50 -5.19
CA LEU A 69 6.47 -3.27 -5.56
C LEU A 69 6.49 -3.49 -7.09
N SER A 70 7.50 -4.18 -7.61
CA SER A 70 7.69 -4.39 -9.05
C SER A 70 6.44 -4.88 -9.80
N LYS A 71 5.69 -5.82 -9.22
CA LYS A 71 4.46 -6.39 -9.82
C LYS A 71 3.38 -6.65 -8.78
N HIS A 72 3.48 -5.98 -7.64
CA HIS A 72 2.66 -6.27 -6.48
C HIS A 72 2.32 -4.99 -5.70
N VAL A 73 1.23 -5.01 -4.95
CA VAL A 73 0.80 -3.89 -4.12
C VAL A 73 0.06 -4.41 -2.88
N GLY A 74 0.16 -3.68 -1.78
CA GLY A 74 -0.57 -3.97 -0.56
C GLY A 74 -0.56 -2.77 0.38
N PHE A 75 -1.11 -2.98 1.57
CA PHE A 75 -1.09 -1.99 2.64
C PHE A 75 0.11 -2.23 3.55
N ILE A 76 0.73 -1.14 3.99
CA ILE A 76 1.54 -1.14 5.20
C ILE A 76 0.70 -0.52 6.31
N VAL A 77 0.52 -1.26 7.40
CA VAL A 77 -0.11 -0.76 8.62
C VAL A 77 0.97 -0.60 9.67
N LYS A 78 1.26 0.65 10.02
CA LYS A 78 2.22 1.00 11.06
C LYS A 78 1.47 1.39 12.33
N HIS A 79 1.77 0.70 13.43
CA HIS A 79 1.25 1.02 14.75
C HIS A 79 2.33 0.78 15.81
N LYS A 80 2.76 1.84 16.48
CA LYS A 80 3.89 1.84 17.41
C LYS A 80 5.15 1.26 16.73
N GLU A 81 5.75 0.26 17.34
CA GLU A 81 6.93 -0.47 16.85
C GLU A 81 6.58 -1.58 15.86
N GLU A 82 5.30 -1.80 15.57
CA GLU A 82 4.88 -2.88 14.67
C GLU A 82 4.55 -2.34 13.28
N THR A 83 5.13 -2.96 12.25
CA THR A 83 4.85 -2.67 10.85
C THR A 83 4.42 -3.94 10.13
N TYR A 84 3.17 -3.96 9.67
CA TYR A 84 2.60 -5.10 8.96
C TYR A 84 2.43 -4.82 7.49
N PHE A 85 2.73 -5.82 6.66
CA PHE A 85 2.35 -5.84 5.25
C PHE A 85 1.09 -6.70 5.09
N ILE A 86 0.02 -6.08 4.60
CA ILE A 86 -1.27 -6.73 4.34
C ILE A 86 -1.51 -6.76 2.83
N HIS A 87 -1.54 -7.94 2.24
CA HIS A 87 -1.66 -8.08 0.80
C HIS A 87 -2.29 -9.41 0.36
N SER A 88 -2.71 -9.47 -0.90
CA SER A 88 -3.08 -10.75 -1.51
C SER A 88 -1.83 -11.52 -1.93
N ARG A 89 -1.67 -12.77 -1.49
CA ARG A 89 -0.55 -13.64 -1.89
C ARG A 89 -0.96 -14.58 -3.02
N LYS A 90 0.01 -14.91 -3.89
CA LYS A 90 -0.03 -15.99 -4.90
C LYS A 90 1.39 -16.53 -5.13
N PRO A 91 1.58 -17.78 -5.61
CA PRO A 91 0.60 -18.84 -5.81
C PRO A 91 0.48 -19.80 -4.61
N ARG A 92 1.44 -19.78 -3.69
CA ARG A 92 1.59 -20.79 -2.61
C ARG A 92 0.51 -20.70 -1.52
N TYR A 93 -0.10 -19.52 -1.37
CA TYR A 93 -1.25 -19.26 -0.49
C TYR A 93 -2.26 -18.46 -1.30
N VAL A 94 -3.51 -18.89 -1.35
CA VAL A 94 -4.59 -18.19 -2.06
C VAL A 94 -5.38 -17.40 -1.02
N GLY A 95 -5.05 -16.13 -0.84
CA GLY A 95 -5.78 -15.30 0.13
C GLY A 95 -5.09 -14.00 0.49
N VAL A 96 -5.74 -13.27 1.40
CA VAL A 96 -5.18 -12.10 2.07
C VAL A 96 -4.33 -12.59 3.24
N ILE A 97 -3.12 -12.06 3.36
CA ILE A 97 -2.23 -12.34 4.48
C ILE A 97 -1.83 -11.03 5.16
N LYS A 98 -1.65 -11.12 6.48
CA LYS A 98 -1.01 -10.11 7.32
C LYS A 98 0.28 -10.72 7.83
N GLU A 99 1.41 -10.13 7.49
CA GLU A 99 2.73 -10.56 7.96
C GLU A 99 3.56 -9.34 8.39
N PHE A 100 4.58 -9.55 9.20
CA PHE A 100 5.51 -8.46 9.51
C PHE A 100 6.25 -8.04 8.24
N ALA A 101 6.31 -6.74 7.98
CA ALA A 101 6.87 -6.22 6.74
C ALA A 101 8.35 -6.59 6.58
N ASP A 102 9.12 -6.56 7.68
CA ASP A 102 10.54 -6.94 7.76
C ASP A 102 10.81 -8.43 7.57
N LYS A 103 9.77 -9.27 7.63
CA LYS A 103 9.85 -10.72 7.42
C LYS A 103 9.16 -11.18 6.14
N SER A 104 8.54 -10.27 5.38
CA SER A 104 7.82 -10.60 4.15
C SER A 104 8.79 -10.88 3.01
N PRO A 105 8.85 -12.12 2.47
CA PRO A 105 9.71 -12.41 1.31
C PRO A 105 9.35 -11.54 0.10
N THR A 106 8.07 -11.17 -0.03
CA THR A 106 7.59 -10.33 -1.13
C THR A 106 8.15 -8.91 -1.03
N VAL A 107 8.28 -8.37 0.19
CA VAL A 107 8.94 -7.08 0.43
C VAL A 107 10.45 -7.23 0.23
N LEU A 108 11.09 -8.17 0.91
CA LEU A 108 12.56 -8.33 0.93
C LEU A 108 13.17 -8.58 -0.46
N GLU A 109 12.44 -9.25 -1.36
CA GLU A 109 12.92 -9.58 -2.72
C GLU A 109 12.61 -8.48 -3.77
N SER A 110 12.01 -7.35 -3.39
CA SER A 110 11.56 -6.35 -4.36
C SER A 110 12.67 -5.43 -4.89
N GLY A 111 12.67 -5.29 -6.22
CA GLY A 111 13.41 -4.32 -7.05
C GLY A 111 13.30 -2.86 -6.63
N ILE A 112 12.09 -2.50 -6.22
CA ILE A 112 11.59 -1.14 -6.11
C ILE A 112 10.52 -1.09 -5.05
N TYR A 113 10.46 0.03 -4.35
CA TYR A 113 9.43 0.37 -3.39
C TYR A 113 8.89 1.75 -3.77
N VAL A 114 7.59 1.83 -4.02
CA VAL A 114 6.86 3.09 -4.08
C VAL A 114 5.94 3.05 -2.87
N ILE A 115 6.10 3.97 -1.94
CA ILE A 115 5.30 4.03 -0.73
C ILE A 115 4.65 5.41 -0.62
N GLY A 116 3.38 5.47 -0.23
CA GLY A 116 2.68 6.72 0.02
C GLY A 116 1.74 6.60 1.21
N ASN A 117 1.59 7.69 1.98
CA ASN A 117 0.68 7.73 3.11
C ASN A 117 -0.75 7.99 2.61
N LEU A 118 -1.65 7.04 2.85
CA LEU A 118 -3.03 7.16 2.42
C LEU A 118 -3.77 8.24 3.23
N LEU A 119 -3.40 8.41 4.50
CA LEU A 119 -4.10 9.28 5.43
C LEU A 119 -3.66 10.75 5.34
N ASP A 120 -2.54 11.04 4.68
CA ASP A 120 -2.08 12.42 4.43
C ASP A 120 -2.82 13.08 3.25
N ASN A 121 -3.72 12.35 2.58
CA ASN A 121 -4.51 12.88 1.48
C ASN A 121 -5.81 13.50 1.97
N ASP A 122 -5.74 14.75 2.41
CA ASP A 122 -6.88 15.52 2.90
C ASP A 122 -8.07 15.46 1.94
N ALA A 123 -7.86 15.61 0.63
CA ALA A 123 -8.95 15.55 -0.34
C ALA A 123 -9.66 14.18 -0.34
N ILE A 124 -8.91 13.08 -0.27
CA ILE A 124 -9.49 11.73 -0.18
C ILE A 124 -10.15 11.50 1.17
N ILE A 125 -9.54 11.95 2.27
CA ILE A 125 -10.11 11.81 3.61
C ILE A 125 -11.40 12.62 3.76
N GLN A 126 -11.43 13.85 3.27
CA GLN A 126 -12.65 14.68 3.29
C GLN A 126 -13.75 14.05 2.43
N ASN A 127 -13.42 13.57 1.22
CA ASN A 127 -14.38 12.84 0.40
C ASN A 127 -14.91 11.59 1.11
N TRP A 128 -14.04 10.85 1.81
CA TRP A 128 -14.43 9.67 2.58
C TRP A 128 -15.40 10.03 3.71
N LEU A 129 -15.10 11.05 4.50
CA LEU A 129 -15.91 11.48 5.65
C LEU A 129 -17.24 12.11 5.25
N THR A 130 -17.33 12.72 4.06
CA THR A 130 -18.53 13.45 3.60
C THR A 130 -19.45 12.64 2.68
N GLN A 131 -18.98 11.52 2.16
CA GLN A 131 -19.77 10.57 1.35
C GLN A 131 -20.27 9.35 2.17
N SER A 132 -20.05 9.37 3.49
CA SER A 132 -20.51 8.35 4.46
C SER A 132 -21.95 8.57 4.92
#